data_AF-A0A068J5I3-F1
#
_entry.id   AF-A0A068J5I3-F1
#
_cell.length_a   1.000
_cell.length_b   1.000
_cell.length_c   1.000
_cell.angle_alpha   90.00
_cell.angle_beta   90.00
_cell.angle_gamma   90.00
#
_symmetry.space_group_name_H-M   'P 1'
#
loop_
_entity.id
_entity.type
_entity.pdbx_description
1 polymer ?
#
loop_
_entity_poly.entity_id
_entity_poly.type
_entity_poly.pdbx_seq_one_letter_code
_entity_poly.pdbx_strand_id
1 'polypeptide(L)'
;DYIFYTDWMWTSYVIFTLSQSLMLAVGAAYYLTFTGVPGTATYYALIMTVYTWIAKGAWFSLGYPYSFIVVPMWIPSAILMDLAYWATKRNKHSLILIGGVLCGMSMSSFNMINLITI
;
A
#
# COMPACT_ATOMS: atom_id res chain seq x y z
N ASP A 1 -14.69 5.92 -27.89
CA ASP A 1 -13.38 5.66 -27.27
C ASP A 1 -13.15 6.22 -25.88
N TYR A 2 -13.81 7.32 -25.47
CA TYR A 2 -13.61 7.87 -24.11
C TYR A 2 -14.12 6.94 -22.98
N ILE A 3 -15.28 6.29 -23.18
CA ILE A 3 -15.86 5.32 -22.21
C ILE A 3 -14.95 4.10 -22.01
N PHE A 4 -14.39 3.55 -23.08
CA PHE A 4 -13.47 2.40 -23.00
C PHE A 4 -12.19 2.75 -22.22
N TYR A 5 -11.65 3.95 -22.43
CA TYR A 5 -10.46 4.40 -21.71
C TYR A 5 -10.75 4.68 -20.23
N THR A 6 -11.90 5.27 -19.91
CA THR A 6 -12.32 5.46 -18.51
C THR A 6 -12.56 4.13 -17.81
N ASP A 7 -13.23 3.16 -18.44
CA ASP A 7 -13.47 1.85 -17.85
C ASP A 7 -12.17 1.05 -17.65
N TRP A 8 -11.24 1.17 -18.59
CA TRP A 8 -9.89 0.61 -18.47
C TRP A 8 -9.09 1.22 -17.31
N MET A 9 -9.14 2.55 -17.14
CA MET A 9 -8.45 3.22 -16.03
C MET A 9 -9.04 2.83 -14.68
N TRP A 10 -10.37 2.75 -14.60
CA TRP A 10 -11.08 2.31 -13.39
C TRP A 10 -10.79 0.85 -13.03
N THR A 11 -10.86 -0.05 -14.00
CA THR A 11 -10.53 -1.47 -13.78
C THR A 11 -9.07 -1.65 -13.37
N SER A 12 -8.14 -0.96 -14.04
CA SER A 12 -6.71 -0.96 -13.68
C SER A 12 -6.51 -0.48 -12.25
N TYR A 13 -7.12 0.64 -11.87
CA TYR A 13 -7.05 1.18 -10.52
C TYR A 13 -7.52 0.17 -9.46
N VAL A 14 -8.67 -0.47 -9.68
CA VAL A 14 -9.22 -1.47 -8.75
C VAL A 14 -8.28 -2.67 -8.61
N ILE A 15 -7.80 -3.22 -9.72
CA ILE A 15 -6.94 -4.41 -9.72
C ILE A 15 -5.59 -4.12 -9.05
N PHE A 16 -4.94 -3.01 -9.40
CA PHE A 16 -3.67 -2.64 -8.78
C PHE A 16 -3.83 -2.32 -7.30
N THR A 17 -4.90 -1.65 -6.91
CA THR A 17 -5.16 -1.32 -5.49
C THR A 17 -5.43 -2.57 -4.66
N LEU A 18 -6.19 -3.54 -5.20
CA LEU A 18 -6.39 -4.85 -4.56
C LEU A 18 -5.07 -5.60 -4.41
N SER A 19 -4.24 -5.65 -5.46
CA SER A 19 -2.93 -6.31 -5.41
C SER A 19 -2.01 -5.69 -4.35
N GLN A 20 -1.88 -4.36 -4.36
CA GLN A 20 -1.00 -3.62 -3.45
C GLN A 20 -1.46 -3.71 -1.99
N SER A 21 -2.77 -3.65 -1.76
CA SER A 21 -3.35 -3.78 -0.42
C SER A 21 -3.21 -5.20 0.13
N LEU A 22 -3.38 -6.24 -0.69
CA LEU A 22 -3.13 -7.64 -0.28
C LEU A 22 -1.66 -7.85 0.07
N MET A 23 -0.75 -7.36 -0.77
CA MET A 23 0.69 -7.45 -0.52
C MET A 23 1.08 -6.80 0.81
N LEU A 24 0.55 -5.60 1.10
CA LEU A 24 0.83 -4.92 2.36
C LEU A 24 0.14 -5.60 3.54
N ALA A 25 -1.16 -5.89 3.45
CA ALA A 25 -1.91 -6.49 4.55
C ALA A 25 -1.34 -7.85 4.96
N VAL A 26 -1.04 -8.73 4.00
CA VAL A 26 -0.50 -10.07 4.29
C VAL A 26 0.96 -9.98 4.72
N GLY A 27 1.80 -9.27 3.96
CA GLY A 27 3.22 -9.16 4.24
C GLY A 27 3.50 -8.49 5.58
N ALA A 28 2.93 -7.32 5.82
CA ALA A 28 3.16 -6.60 7.06
C ALA A 28 2.46 -7.25 8.27
N ALA A 29 1.31 -7.91 8.12
CA ALA A 29 0.72 -8.67 9.23
C ALA A 29 1.59 -9.89 9.61
N TYR A 30 2.19 -10.56 8.64
CA TYR A 30 3.12 -11.65 8.90
C TYR A 30 4.34 -11.18 9.71
N TYR A 31 5.03 -10.13 9.25
CA TYR A 31 6.21 -9.61 9.98
C TYR A 31 5.86 -9.05 11.36
N LEU A 32 4.71 -8.39 11.49
CA LEU A 32 4.27 -7.81 12.75
C LEU A 32 3.85 -8.87 13.77
N THR A 33 3.20 -9.95 13.34
CA THR A 33 2.85 -11.06 14.24
C THR A 33 4.05 -11.89 14.65
N PHE A 34 5.10 -11.95 13.81
CA PHE A 34 6.36 -12.60 14.13
C PHE A 34 7.20 -11.80 15.13
N THR A 35 7.33 -10.48 14.92
CA THR A 35 8.14 -9.61 15.79
C THR A 35 7.43 -9.18 17.06
N GLY A 36 6.10 -9.04 17.03
CA GLY A 36 5.29 -8.61 18.17
C GLY A 36 5.48 -7.15 18.58
N VAL A 37 6.21 -6.36 17.80
CA VAL A 37 6.53 -4.96 18.08
C VAL A 37 5.67 -4.04 17.20
N PRO A 38 4.92 -3.09 17.78
CA PRO A 38 4.23 -2.07 16.98
C PRO A 38 5.27 -1.17 16.30
N GLY A 39 5.14 -0.98 14.99
CA GLY A 39 6.12 -0.29 14.14
C GLY A 39 6.70 -1.18 13.04
N THR A 40 6.50 -2.50 13.11
CA THR A 40 7.00 -3.41 12.08
C THR A 40 6.22 -3.26 10.77
N ALA A 41 4.92 -2.94 10.81
CA ALA A 41 4.14 -2.76 9.58
C ALA A 41 4.59 -1.49 8.82
N THR A 42 4.78 -0.38 9.53
CA THR A 42 5.32 0.86 8.98
C THR A 42 6.73 0.69 8.44
N TYR A 43 7.58 -0.08 9.13
CA TYR A 43 8.91 -0.40 8.64
C TYR A 43 8.88 -1.17 7.31
N TYR A 44 8.00 -2.15 7.19
CA TYR A 44 7.78 -2.87 5.92
C TYR A 44 7.33 -1.91 4.81
N ALA A 45 6.37 -1.02 5.09
CA ALA A 45 5.91 -0.02 4.13
C ALA A 45 6.99 0.97 3.72
N LEU A 46 7.88 1.36 4.64
CA LEU A 46 9.01 2.24 4.36
C LEU A 46 9.98 1.56 3.38
N ILE A 47 10.33 0.30 3.62
CA ILE A 47 11.19 -0.48 2.73
C ILE A 47 10.59 -0.54 1.32
N MET A 48 9.30 -0.88 1.20
CA MET A 48 8.60 -0.94 -0.08
C MET A 48 8.60 0.42 -0.81
N THR A 49 8.41 1.50 -0.06
CA THR A 49 8.47 2.87 -0.59
C THR A 49 9.85 3.17 -1.15
N VAL A 50 10.91 2.92 -0.39
CA VAL A 50 12.30 3.15 -0.83
C VAL A 50 12.63 2.32 -2.08
N TYR A 51 12.28 1.03 -2.10
CA TYR A 51 12.56 0.16 -3.25
C TYR A 51 11.87 0.64 -4.53
N THR A 52 10.62 1.08 -4.43
CA THR A 52 9.87 1.55 -5.60
C THR A 52 10.35 2.91 -6.10
N TRP A 53 10.79 3.79 -5.22
CA TRP A 53 11.48 5.03 -5.61
C TRP A 53 12.80 4.75 -6.34
N ILE A 54 13.61 3.81 -5.83
CA ILE A 54 14.86 3.40 -6.50
C ILE A 54 14.55 2.80 -7.87
N ALA A 55 13.54 1.93 -7.96
CA ALA A 55 13.11 1.34 -9.23
C ALA A 55 12.63 2.42 -10.22
N LYS A 56 11.89 3.42 -9.75
CA LYS A 56 11.48 4.57 -10.57
C LYS A 56 12.65 5.42 -11.04
N GLY A 57 13.66 5.62 -10.18
CA GLY A 57 14.91 6.31 -10.55
C GLY A 57 15.69 5.55 -11.63
N ALA A 58 15.80 4.22 -11.50
CA ALA A 58 16.41 3.37 -12.51
C ALA A 58 15.63 3.40 -13.84
N TRP A 59 14.29 3.34 -13.77
CA TRP A 59 13.41 3.44 -14.93
C TRP A 59 13.61 4.74 -15.71
N PHE A 60 13.67 5.87 -14.99
CA PHE A 60 13.93 7.18 -15.59
C PHE A 60 15.34 7.25 -16.19
N SER A 61 16.34 6.66 -15.52
CA SER A 61 17.73 6.62 -16.01
C SER A 61 17.89 5.81 -17.31
N LEU A 62 16.98 4.87 -17.58
CA LEU A 62 16.92 4.11 -18.83
C LEU A 62 16.22 4.88 -19.98
N GLY A 63 15.80 6.12 -19.75
CA GLY A 63 15.15 6.97 -20.74
C GLY A 63 13.64 6.76 -20.86
N TYR A 64 13.03 5.98 -19.97
CA TYR A 64 11.59 5.75 -19.95
C TYR A 64 10.82 6.88 -19.24
N PRO A 65 9.55 7.14 -19.63
CA PRO A 65 8.76 8.23 -19.08
C PRO A 65 8.53 8.09 -17.57
N TYR A 66 8.81 9.17 -16.83
CA TYR A 66 8.70 9.23 -15.37
C TYR A 66 7.28 8.97 -14.84
N SER A 67 6.26 9.39 -15.58
CA SER A 67 4.86 9.26 -15.20
C SER A 67 4.30 7.83 -15.34
N PHE A 68 5.06 6.92 -15.95
CA PHE A 68 4.61 5.54 -16.15
C PHE A 68 4.56 4.74 -14.84
N ILE A 69 5.49 5.01 -13.91
CA ILE A 69 5.52 4.37 -12.59
C ILE A 69 4.96 5.35 -11.55
N VAL A 70 3.73 5.12 -11.13
CA VAL A 70 3.16 5.78 -9.94
C VAL A 70 3.63 5.01 -8.71
N VAL A 71 4.13 5.74 -7.70
CA VAL A 71 4.52 5.16 -6.41
C VAL A 71 3.28 5.13 -5.51
N PRO A 72 2.77 3.95 -5.11
CA PRO A 72 1.66 3.84 -4.16
C PRO A 72 1.99 4.42 -2.78
N MET A 73 0.94 4.82 -2.05
CA MET A 73 1.05 5.42 -0.71
C MET A 73 0.81 4.37 0.38
N TRP A 74 1.85 3.63 0.78
CA TRP A 74 1.76 2.54 1.76
C TRP A 74 1.84 2.97 3.23
N ILE A 75 2.60 4.03 3.51
CA ILE A 75 2.96 4.41 4.90
C ILE A 75 1.72 4.70 5.76
N PRO A 76 0.75 5.55 5.35
CA PRO A 76 -0.41 5.85 6.18
C PRO A 76 -1.25 4.61 6.52
N SER A 77 -1.44 3.70 5.55
CA SER A 77 -2.16 2.44 5.76
C SER A 77 -1.45 1.50 6.73
N ALA A 78 -0.12 1.45 6.67
CA ALA A 78 0.69 0.65 7.59
C ALA A 78 0.67 1.22 9.02
N ILE A 79 0.64 2.55 9.18
CA ILE A 79 0.46 3.19 10.50
C ILE A 79 -0.86 2.74 11.12
N LEU A 80 -1.95 2.70 10.34
CA LEU A 80 -3.26 2.24 10.82
C LEU A 80 -3.20 0.78 11.26
N MET A 81 -2.43 -0.07 10.58
CA MET A 81 -2.27 -1.47 10.98
C MET A 81 -1.45 -1.62 12.27
N ASP A 82 -0.38 -0.84 12.43
CA ASP A 82 0.40 -0.77 13.68
C ASP A 82 -0.46 -0.28 14.85
N LEU A 83 -1.29 0.75 14.62
CA LEU A 83 -2.23 1.28 15.61
C LEU A 83 -3.31 0.26 15.98
N ALA A 84 -3.87 -0.46 15.01
CA ALA A 84 -4.85 -1.51 15.26
C ALA A 84 -4.25 -2.64 16.09
N TYR A 85 -3.02 -3.07 15.81
CA TYR A 85 -2.32 -4.07 16.61
C TYR A 85 -2.10 -3.61 18.04
N TRP A 86 -1.65 -2.36 18.21
CA TRP A 86 -1.36 -1.79 19.51
C TRP A 86 -2.65 -1.60 20.34
N ALA A 87 -3.69 -1.02 19.74
CA ALA A 87 -4.98 -0.78 20.38
C ALA A 87 -5.65 -2.07 20.84
N THR A 88 -5.47 -3.16 20.08
CA THR A 88 -6.06 -4.49 20.37
C THR A 88 -5.18 -5.34 21.28
N LYS A 89 -4.23 -4.72 21.99
CA LYS A 89 -3.30 -5.38 22.92
C LYS A 89 -2.54 -6.54 22.25
N ARG A 90 -2.12 -6.34 21.00
CA ARG A 90 -1.30 -7.29 20.22
C ARG A 90 -2.03 -8.59 19.85
N ASN A 91 -3.36 -8.56 19.73
CA ASN A 91 -4.14 -9.73 19.32
C ASN A 91 -4.00 -9.99 17.80
N LYS A 92 -3.52 -11.18 17.45
CA LYS A 92 -3.30 -11.62 16.06
C LYS A 92 -4.58 -11.66 15.21
N HIS A 93 -5.69 -12.10 15.79
CA HIS A 93 -6.95 -12.21 15.06
C HIS A 93 -7.58 -10.84 14.82
N SER A 94 -7.48 -9.96 15.82
CA SER A 94 -7.97 -8.59 15.72
C SER A 94 -7.14 -7.77 14.72
N LEU A 95 -5.83 -8.02 14.63
CA LEU A 95 -4.98 -7.43 13.59
C LEU A 95 -5.43 -7.81 12.18
N ILE A 96 -5.67 -9.10 11.92
CA ILE A 96 -6.05 -9.56 10.58
C ILE A 96 -7.41 -8.97 10.19
N LEU A 97 -8.37 -8.95 11.12
CA LEU A 97 -9.71 -8.44 10.84
C LEU A 97 -9.74 -6.90 10.79
N ILE A 98 -9.34 -6.21 11.86
CA ILE A 98 -9.43 -4.75 11.95
C ILE A 98 -8.29 -4.09 11.17
N GLY A 99 -7.04 -4.50 11.42
CA GLY A 99 -5.88 -3.94 10.74
C GLY A 99 -5.88 -4.23 9.23
N GLY A 100 -6.25 -5.44 8.82
CA GLY A 100 -6.38 -5.80 7.41
C GLY A 100 -7.46 -5.00 6.68
N VAL A 101 -8.64 -4.84 7.29
CA VAL A 101 -9.72 -4.02 6.73
C VAL A 101 -9.34 -2.54 6.65
N LEU A 102 -8.76 -1.99 7.72
CA LEU A 102 -8.29 -0.59 7.73
C LEU A 102 -7.22 -0.36 6.68
N CYS A 103 -6.26 -1.27 6.53
CA CYS A 103 -5.24 -1.22 5.50
C CYS A 103 -5.87 -1.22 4.09
N GLY A 104 -6.76 -2.17 3.80
CA GLY A 104 -7.40 -2.29 2.49
C GLY A 104 -8.21 -1.07 2.08
N MET A 105 -9.05 -0.57 2.99
CA MET A 105 -9.88 0.61 2.72
C MET A 105 -9.05 1.88 2.59
N SER A 106 -8.09 2.10 3.50
CA SER A 106 -7.28 3.32 3.50
C SER A 106 -6.32 3.41 2.31
N MET A 107 -5.74 2.28 1.90
CA MET A 107 -4.78 2.22 0.79
C MET A 107 -5.42 2.67 -0.52
N SER A 108 -6.69 2.26 -0.76
CA SER A 108 -7.46 2.74 -1.91
C SER A 108 -7.63 4.25 -1.85
N SER A 109 -8.17 4.79 -0.76
CA SER A 109 -8.37 6.23 -0.64
C SER A 109 -7.08 7.05 -0.83
N PHE A 110 -5.97 6.62 -0.23
CA PHE A 110 -4.69 7.34 -0.36
C PHE A 110 -4.10 7.26 -1.77
N ASN A 111 -4.21 6.12 -2.45
CA ASN A 111 -3.74 5.98 -3.83
C ASN A 111 -4.59 6.79 -4.81
N MET A 112 -5.91 6.86 -4.59
CA MET A 112 -6.78 7.72 -5.39
C MET A 112 -6.42 9.20 -5.24
N ILE A 113 -6.19 9.67 -4.01
CA ILE A 113 -5.75 11.05 -3.77
C ILE A 113 -4.42 11.33 -4.48
N ASN A 114 -3.46 10.40 -4.37
CA ASN A 114 -2.15 10.55 -5.02
C ASN A 114 -2.27 10.66 -6.56
N LEU A 115 -3.17 9.90 -7.18
CA LEU A 115 -3.42 9.95 -8.63
C LEU A 115 -4.08 11.25 -9.09
N ILE A 116 -4.91 11.89 -8.25
CA ILE A 116 -5.54 13.18 -8.58
C ILE A 116 -4.52 14.33 -8.51
N THR A 117 -3.46 14.17 -7.72
CA THR A 117 -2.42 15.20 -7.53
C THR A 117 -1.27 15.17 -8.54
N ILE A 118 -1.26 14.20 -9.45
CA ILE A 118 -0.22 14.01 -10.49
C ILE A 118 -0.75 14.50 -11.83
#